data_AF-A0A371LP01-F1
#
_entry.id   AF-A0A371LP01-F1
#
_cell.length_a   1.000
_cell.length_b   1.000
_cell.length_c   1.000
_cell.angle_alpha   90.00
_cell.angle_beta   90.00
_cell.angle_gamma   90.00
#
_symmetry.space_group_name_H-M   'P 1'
#
loop_
_entity.id
_entity.type
_entity.pdbx_description
1 polymer ?
#
loop_
_entity_poly.entity_id
_entity_poly.type
_entity_poly.pdbx_seq_one_letter_code
_entity_poly.pdbx_strand_id
1 'polypeptide(L)'
;MIPTLTLIGATRVMALLIGVHTVLKSAEQLATRGRFEPDGVLNWDVSRLFAESGPASKVVVPLITYPRFRWVLGCRLLAGAAVGVTAAFGMPSPLGLLVVLFTDVCIVFRCQGGLSGDFQMATIVTFGVLLVTLAPQGSVLSRAAMAFVAAQAVLSYAIAGLSKAMSDEWRDGTAVLGVFATNNWGNGRVFRFLDRYPRLTQVGSWGVIAFECAFPLVLLRPIELSVGLLSLGVLFHVFNAAFMGLNGFLLAFPATYPAVLYVHQWFGGLVP
;
A
#
# COMPACT_ATOMS: atom_id res chain seq x y z
N MET A 1 10.25 -20.28 19.65
CA MET A 1 9.90 -18.93 20.16
C MET A 1 10.27 -17.92 19.08
N ILE A 2 9.28 -17.28 18.44
CA ILE A 2 9.55 -16.16 17.53
C ILE A 2 9.93 -14.96 18.42
N PRO A 3 11.03 -14.25 18.15
CA PRO A 3 11.47 -13.13 18.98
C PRO A 3 10.39 -12.05 19.05
N THR A 4 10.21 -11.46 20.24
CA THR A 4 9.27 -10.36 20.47
C THR A 4 9.65 -9.17 19.62
N LEU A 5 8.74 -8.76 18.72
CA LEU A 5 8.97 -7.61 17.86
C LEU A 5 8.77 -6.33 18.67
N THR A 6 9.83 -5.56 18.86
CA THR A 6 9.77 -4.30 19.61
C THR A 6 9.09 -3.20 18.79
N LEU A 7 8.55 -2.18 19.47
CA LEU A 7 7.97 -0.99 18.81
C LEU A 7 8.96 -0.37 17.81
N ILE A 8 10.20 -0.13 18.26
CA ILE A 8 11.26 0.46 17.42
C ILE A 8 11.58 -0.46 16.24
N GLY A 9 11.73 -1.77 16.48
CA GLY A 9 12.01 -2.74 15.42
C GLY A 9 10.93 -2.74 14.35
N ALA A 10 9.66 -2.78 14.77
CA ALA A 10 8.53 -2.71 13.86
C ALA A 10 8.53 -1.41 13.05
N THR A 11 8.63 -0.25 13.71
CA THR A 11 8.64 1.06 13.05
C THR A 11 9.76 1.19 12.02
N ARG A 12 10.96 0.67 12.30
CA ARG A 12 12.09 0.69 11.38
C ARG A 12 11.83 -0.14 10.12
N VAL A 13 11.31 -1.36 10.27
CA VAL A 13 10.99 -2.21 9.11
C VAL A 13 9.89 -1.58 8.26
N MET A 14 8.84 -1.05 8.89
CA MET A 14 7.76 -0.34 8.19
C MET A 14 8.32 0.84 7.39
N ALA A 15 9.14 1.68 8.01
CA ALA A 15 9.73 2.86 7.38
C ALA A 15 10.72 2.50 6.26
N LEU A 16 11.49 1.42 6.40
CA LEU A 16 12.38 0.93 5.35
C LEU A 16 11.59 0.54 4.10
N LEU A 17 10.53 -0.27 4.26
CA LEU A 17 9.68 -0.71 3.16
C LEU A 17 8.96 0.46 2.49
N ILE A 18 8.46 1.42 3.28
CA ILE A 18 7.85 2.66 2.76
C ILE A 18 8.87 3.56 2.05
N GLY A 19 10.10 3.65 2.55
CA GLY A 19 11.17 4.39 1.89
C GLY A 19 11.45 3.82 0.50
N VAL A 20 11.62 2.49 0.40
CA VAL A 20 11.80 1.80 -0.88
C VAL A 20 10.60 1.97 -1.80
N HIS A 21 9.37 1.82 -1.27
CA HIS A 21 8.14 2.04 -2.03
C HIS A 21 8.09 3.47 -2.61
N THR A 22 8.38 4.46 -1.78
CA THR A 22 8.36 5.87 -2.14
C THR A 22 9.36 6.16 -3.26
N VAL A 23 10.59 5.65 -3.14
CA VAL A 23 11.62 5.77 -4.18
C VAL A 23 11.16 5.13 -5.48
N LEU A 24 10.66 3.88 -5.43
CA LEU A 24 10.18 3.15 -6.61
C LEU A 24 9.08 3.93 -7.33
N LYS A 25 8.02 4.32 -6.62
CA LYS A 25 6.87 5.02 -7.23
C LYS A 25 7.26 6.40 -7.77
N SER A 26 8.10 7.14 -7.06
CA SER A 26 8.60 8.42 -7.57
C SER A 26 9.47 8.24 -8.82
N ALA A 27 10.32 7.22 -8.86
CA ALA A 27 11.14 6.90 -10.03
C ALA A 27 10.28 6.48 -11.23
N GLU A 28 9.27 5.64 -11.03
CA GLU A 28 8.29 5.28 -12.07
C GLU A 28 7.60 6.53 -12.64
N GLN A 29 7.10 7.42 -11.78
CA GLN A 29 6.43 8.65 -12.21
C GLN A 29 7.38 9.62 -12.95
N LEU A 30 8.63 9.73 -12.51
CA LEU A 30 9.67 10.53 -13.17
C LEU A 30 10.09 9.94 -14.53
N ALA A 31 10.14 8.61 -14.64
CA ALA A 31 10.42 7.91 -15.89
C ALA A 31 9.28 8.09 -16.89
N THR A 32 8.02 8.09 -16.42
CA THR A 32 6.84 8.35 -17.24
C THR A 32 6.41 9.83 -17.23
N ARG A 33 7.33 10.77 -16.98
CA ARG A 33 6.99 12.19 -16.77
C ARG A 33 6.24 12.84 -17.93
N GLY A 34 6.46 12.38 -19.16
CA GLY A 34 5.77 12.85 -20.36
C GLY A 34 4.25 12.73 -20.26
N ARG A 35 3.74 11.82 -19.42
CA ARG A 35 2.29 11.71 -19.16
C ARG A 35 1.71 12.97 -18.50
N PHE A 36 2.51 13.73 -17.76
CA PHE A 36 2.08 14.91 -17.01
C PHE A 36 2.32 16.24 -17.74
N GLU A 37 2.90 16.19 -18.94
CA GLU A 37 3.15 17.35 -19.79
C GLU A 37 1.83 17.90 -20.38
N PRO A 38 1.81 19.12 -20.93
CA PRO A 38 0.58 19.71 -21.49
C PRO A 38 -0.08 18.90 -22.62
N ASP A 39 0.69 18.13 -23.37
CA ASP A 39 0.21 17.19 -24.40
C ASP A 39 0.06 15.75 -23.88
N GLY A 40 0.41 15.51 -22.61
CA GLY A 40 0.33 14.21 -21.97
C GLY A 40 -1.09 13.80 -21.60
N VAL A 41 -1.33 12.48 -21.55
CA VAL A 41 -2.63 11.88 -21.20
C VAL A 41 -3.14 12.25 -19.80
N LEU A 42 -2.25 12.69 -18.89
CA LEU A 42 -2.58 13.20 -17.57
C LEU A 42 -2.36 14.72 -17.48
N ASN A 43 -2.58 15.49 -18.55
CA ASN A 43 -2.49 16.96 -18.50
C ASN A 43 -3.31 17.53 -17.33
N TRP A 44 -2.72 18.50 -16.63
CA TRP A 44 -3.35 19.23 -15.54
C TRP A 44 -4.62 20.00 -15.96
N ASP A 45 -4.68 20.57 -17.15
CA ASP A 45 -5.85 21.33 -17.62
C ASP A 45 -7.11 20.47 -17.72
N VAL A 46 -6.94 19.17 -17.97
CA VAL A 46 -8.02 18.17 -17.93
C VAL A 46 -8.24 17.69 -16.50
N SER A 47 -7.16 17.35 -15.78
CA SER A 47 -7.25 16.80 -14.42
C SER A 47 -7.93 17.77 -13.44
N ARG A 48 -7.72 19.08 -13.61
CA ARG A 48 -8.31 20.11 -12.75
C ARG A 48 -9.83 20.22 -12.88
N LEU A 49 -10.42 19.74 -13.98
CA LEU A 49 -11.88 19.73 -14.15
C LEU A 49 -12.56 18.81 -13.14
N PHE A 50 -11.83 17.78 -12.69
CA PHE A 50 -12.27 16.85 -11.66
C PHE A 50 -11.77 17.23 -10.27
N ALA A 51 -10.95 18.28 -10.15
CA ALA A 51 -10.36 18.68 -8.88
C ALA A 51 -11.31 19.59 -8.09
N GLU A 52 -11.65 19.17 -6.88
CA GLU A 52 -12.40 20.02 -5.95
C GLU A 52 -11.57 21.24 -5.52
N SER A 53 -12.19 22.42 -5.59
CA SER A 53 -11.56 23.67 -5.15
C SER A 53 -11.73 23.87 -3.64
N GLY A 54 -10.63 23.83 -2.89
CA GLY A 54 -10.60 24.14 -1.45
C GLY A 54 -9.41 25.03 -1.06
N PRO A 55 -9.29 25.48 0.20
CA PRO A 55 -8.20 26.36 0.63
C PRO A 55 -6.79 25.80 0.34
N ALA A 56 -6.62 24.49 0.45
CA ALA A 56 -5.35 23.79 0.14
C ALA A 56 -4.95 23.88 -1.35
N SER A 57 -5.92 24.07 -2.27
CA SER A 57 -5.63 24.12 -3.70
C SER A 57 -4.77 25.34 -4.06
N LYS A 58 -4.92 26.47 -3.35
CA LYS A 58 -4.10 27.68 -3.57
C LYS A 58 -2.60 27.43 -3.35
N VAL A 59 -2.26 26.51 -2.44
CA VAL A 59 -0.88 26.14 -2.12
C VAL A 59 -0.39 25.02 -3.03
N VAL A 60 -1.24 24.02 -3.29
CA VAL A 60 -0.85 22.80 -4.01
C VAL A 60 -0.83 23.00 -5.53
N VAL A 61 -1.81 23.69 -6.11
CA VAL A 61 -1.95 23.86 -7.58
C VAL A 61 -0.69 24.43 -8.25
N PRO A 62 -0.04 25.47 -7.71
CA PRO A 62 1.22 25.96 -8.28
C PRO A 62 2.31 24.90 -8.32
N LEU A 63 2.38 24.01 -7.32
CA LEU A 63 3.40 22.96 -7.22
C LEU A 63 3.14 21.78 -8.15
N ILE A 64 1.87 21.47 -8.41
CA ILE A 64 1.47 20.27 -9.20
C ILE A 64 1.27 20.57 -10.70
N THR A 65 1.36 21.84 -11.10
CA THR A 65 1.35 22.23 -12.50
C THR A 65 2.72 21.97 -13.14
N TYR A 66 2.75 21.38 -14.34
CA TYR A 66 4.00 21.14 -15.07
C TYR A 66 4.69 22.48 -15.42
N PRO A 67 6.03 22.61 -15.34
CA PRO A 67 7.03 21.58 -15.02
C PRO A 67 7.30 21.40 -13.52
N ARG A 68 6.69 22.19 -12.62
CA ARG A 68 7.02 22.19 -11.19
C ARG A 68 6.72 20.87 -10.50
N PHE A 69 5.75 20.11 -11.00
CA PHE A 69 5.44 18.77 -10.52
C PHE A 69 6.66 17.83 -10.53
N ARG A 70 7.60 18.00 -11.46
CA ARG A 70 8.85 17.22 -11.48
C ARG A 70 9.68 17.41 -10.21
N TRP A 71 9.64 18.61 -9.64
CA TRP A 71 10.34 18.93 -8.39
C TRP A 71 9.64 18.28 -7.20
N VAL A 72 8.30 18.22 -7.19
CA VAL A 72 7.54 17.46 -6.19
C VAL A 72 7.96 15.99 -6.19
N LEU A 73 8.03 15.36 -7.37
CA LEU A 73 8.45 13.97 -7.52
C LEU A 73 9.93 13.76 -7.13
N GLY A 74 10.81 14.68 -7.51
CA GLY A 74 12.23 14.65 -7.13
C GLY A 74 12.43 14.78 -5.61
N CYS A 75 11.75 15.74 -4.97
CA CYS A 75 11.76 15.90 -3.52
C CYS A 75 11.22 14.64 -2.81
N ARG A 76 10.11 14.07 -3.33
CA ARG A 76 9.54 12.83 -2.79
C ARG A 76 10.52 11.67 -2.89
N LEU A 77 11.22 11.52 -4.01
CA LEU A 77 12.25 10.49 -4.21
C LEU A 77 13.36 10.62 -3.17
N LEU A 78 13.91 11.82 -3.00
CA LEU A 78 14.98 12.08 -2.02
C LEU A 78 14.51 11.87 -0.58
N ALA A 79 13.28 12.31 -0.25
CA ALA A 79 12.70 12.11 1.07
C ALA A 79 12.47 10.62 1.36
N GLY A 80 11.96 9.85 0.39
CA GLY A 80 11.82 8.40 0.50
C GLY A 80 13.15 7.68 0.74
N ALA A 81 14.19 8.07 0.01
CA ALA A 81 15.54 7.55 0.21
C ALA A 81 16.07 7.90 1.62
N ALA A 82 15.90 9.14 2.07
CA ALA A 82 16.30 9.56 3.41
C ALA A 82 15.57 8.79 4.51
N VAL A 83 14.25 8.55 4.36
CA VAL A 83 13.46 7.72 5.28
C VAL A 83 14.00 6.30 5.32
N GLY A 84 14.27 5.68 4.17
CA GLY A 84 14.83 4.33 4.10
C GLY A 84 16.21 4.21 4.75
N VAL A 85 17.12 5.13 4.45
CA VAL A 85 18.49 5.15 5.02
C VAL A 85 18.44 5.37 6.53
N THR A 86 17.67 6.35 7.01
CA THR A 86 17.57 6.62 8.45
C THR A 86 16.93 5.45 9.20
N ALA A 87 15.91 4.80 8.64
CA ALA A 87 15.31 3.57 9.21
C ALA A 87 16.31 2.40 9.30
N ALA A 88 17.20 2.27 8.31
CA ALA A 88 18.22 1.22 8.29
C ALA A 88 19.22 1.36 9.46
N PHE A 89 19.57 2.58 9.86
CA PHE A 89 20.57 2.84 10.91
C PHE A 89 19.97 3.28 12.26
N GLY A 90 18.69 3.63 12.33
CA GLY A 90 18.06 4.15 13.54
C GLY A 90 16.58 4.44 13.36
N MET A 91 16.06 5.42 14.09
CA MET A 91 14.68 5.88 13.88
C MET A 91 14.58 6.66 12.56
N PRO A 92 13.49 6.47 11.78
CA PRO A 92 13.30 7.19 10.53
C PRO A 92 13.14 8.69 10.77
N SER A 93 13.61 9.49 9.80
CA SER A 93 13.54 10.96 9.88
C SER A 93 12.08 11.46 9.88
N PRO A 94 11.61 12.16 10.93
CA PRO A 94 10.26 12.72 10.96
C PRO A 94 10.07 13.81 9.89
N LEU A 95 11.11 14.59 9.58
CA LEU A 95 11.07 15.56 8.50
C LEU A 95 10.93 14.87 7.14
N GLY A 96 11.66 13.76 6.92
CA GLY A 96 11.52 12.95 5.70
C GLY A 96 10.10 12.43 5.52
N LEU A 97 9.50 11.88 6.59
CA LEU A 97 8.12 11.39 6.58
C LEU A 97 7.10 12.51 6.32
N LEU A 98 7.29 13.69 6.93
CA LEU A 98 6.44 14.87 6.67
C LEU A 98 6.52 15.32 5.20
N VAL A 99 7.72 15.34 4.61
CA VAL A 99 7.89 15.67 3.20
C VAL A 99 7.20 14.63 2.31
N VAL A 100 7.35 13.34 2.60
CA VAL A 100 6.64 12.28 1.87
C VAL A 100 5.13 12.50 1.91
N LEU A 101 4.55 12.68 3.10
CA LEU A 101 3.10 12.93 3.24
C LEU A 101 2.63 14.19 2.51
N PHE A 102 3.39 15.28 2.60
CA PHE A 102 3.05 16.52 1.87
C PHE A 102 3.08 16.30 0.35
N THR A 103 4.08 15.58 -0.15
CA THR A 103 4.14 15.24 -1.58
C THR A 103 3.06 14.24 -1.98
N ASP A 104 2.64 13.34 -1.09
CA ASP A 104 1.52 12.44 -1.36
C ASP A 104 0.21 13.22 -1.51
N VAL A 105 -0.04 14.24 -0.67
CA VAL A 105 -1.16 15.18 -0.85
C VAL A 105 -1.09 15.85 -2.22
N CYS A 106 0.09 16.35 -2.62
CA CYS A 106 0.28 16.93 -3.96
C CYS A 106 -0.08 15.93 -5.06
N ILE A 107 0.33 14.66 -4.95
CA ILE A 107 0.02 13.62 -5.93
C ILE A 107 -1.46 13.28 -5.93
N VAL A 108 -2.14 13.22 -4.79
CA VAL A 108 -3.60 13.01 -4.70
C VAL A 108 -4.33 14.11 -5.46
N PHE A 109 -3.99 15.38 -5.21
CA PHE A 109 -4.58 16.49 -5.98
C PHE A 109 -4.26 16.41 -7.47
N ARG A 110 -3.07 15.93 -7.82
CA ARG A 110 -2.65 15.83 -9.22
C ARG A 110 -3.31 14.68 -9.98
N CYS A 111 -3.68 13.60 -9.29
CA CYS A 111 -4.10 12.32 -9.85
C CYS A 111 -5.44 11.81 -9.26
N GLN A 112 -6.46 12.68 -9.14
CA GLN A 112 -7.70 12.39 -8.40
C GLN A 112 -8.50 11.15 -8.86
N GLY A 113 -8.25 10.61 -10.06
CA GLY A 113 -8.96 9.43 -10.59
C GLY A 113 -8.08 8.23 -10.97
N GLY A 114 -6.81 8.19 -10.52
CA GLY A 114 -5.85 7.19 -11.03
C GLY A 114 -4.91 6.57 -10.00
N LEU A 115 -5.12 6.85 -8.71
CA LEU A 115 -4.29 6.26 -7.65
C LEU A 115 -4.87 4.93 -7.19
N SER A 116 -3.98 3.99 -6.94
CA SER A 116 -4.27 2.63 -6.53
C SER A 116 -4.16 2.44 -5.01
N GLY A 117 -4.68 1.31 -4.50
CA GLY A 117 -4.74 1.02 -3.07
C GLY A 117 -3.37 0.95 -2.38
N ASP A 118 -2.30 0.60 -3.09
CA ASP A 118 -0.91 0.68 -2.59
C ASP A 118 -0.51 2.11 -2.20
N PHE A 119 -0.88 3.10 -3.01
CA PHE A 119 -0.56 4.50 -2.71
C PHE A 119 -1.28 4.98 -1.43
N GLN A 120 -2.55 4.62 -1.28
CA GLN A 120 -3.34 4.93 -0.09
C GLN A 120 -2.77 4.23 1.15
N MET A 121 -2.47 2.93 1.04
CA MET A 121 -1.87 2.16 2.14
C MET A 121 -0.49 2.68 2.53
N ALA A 122 0.35 3.05 1.55
CA ALA A 122 1.66 3.65 1.84
C ALA A 122 1.53 4.99 2.58
N THR A 123 0.57 5.83 2.20
CA THR A 123 0.26 7.09 2.91
C THR A 123 -0.15 6.79 4.37
N ILE A 124 -1.03 5.81 4.59
CA ILE A 124 -1.47 5.36 5.92
C ILE A 124 -0.29 4.90 6.78
N VAL A 125 0.58 4.05 6.24
CA VAL A 125 1.76 3.55 6.96
C VAL A 125 2.71 4.70 7.27
N THR A 126 2.97 5.58 6.29
CA THR A 126 3.84 6.76 6.48
C THR A 126 3.32 7.65 7.62
N PHE A 127 2.01 7.89 7.67
CA PHE A 127 1.37 8.65 8.74
C PHE A 127 1.49 7.95 10.10
N GLY A 128 1.23 6.64 10.17
CA GLY A 128 1.40 5.86 11.39
C GLY A 128 2.84 5.89 11.92
N VAL A 129 3.82 5.69 11.03
CA VAL A 129 5.25 5.79 11.38
C VAL A 129 5.60 7.20 11.87
N LEU A 130 5.10 8.26 11.21
CA LEU A 130 5.33 9.63 11.66
C LEU A 130 4.82 9.85 13.09
N LEU A 131 3.59 9.41 13.40
CA LEU A 131 3.05 9.51 14.75
C LEU A 131 3.92 8.78 15.77
N VAL A 132 4.43 7.59 15.45
CA VAL A 132 5.35 6.87 16.35
C VAL A 132 6.67 7.63 16.54
N THR A 133 7.20 8.26 15.49
CA THR A 133 8.46 9.03 15.58
C THR A 133 8.35 10.32 16.38
N LEU A 134 7.18 10.96 16.37
CA LEU A 134 6.94 12.21 17.09
C LEU A 134 6.49 11.97 18.54
N ALA A 135 5.88 10.82 18.82
CA ALA A 135 5.39 10.49 20.14
C ALA A 135 6.52 10.02 21.09
N PRO A 136 6.41 10.27 22.41
CA PRO A 136 7.28 9.63 23.39
C PRO A 136 7.22 8.11 23.25
N GLN A 137 8.38 7.45 23.34
CA GLN A 137 8.46 6.00 23.16
C GLN A 137 7.58 5.26 24.18
N GLY A 138 6.79 4.30 23.71
CA GLY A 138 5.89 3.54 24.57
C GLY A 138 4.69 4.36 25.10
N SER A 139 4.44 5.56 24.58
CA SER A 139 3.22 6.31 24.87
C SER A 139 1.98 5.63 24.29
N VAL A 140 0.80 6.00 24.80
CA VAL A 140 -0.50 5.58 24.24
C VAL A 140 -0.60 5.95 22.76
N LEU A 141 -0.14 7.15 22.36
CA LEU A 141 -0.15 7.59 20.97
C LEU A 141 0.68 6.67 20.06
N SER A 142 1.88 6.27 20.50
CA SER A 142 2.72 5.35 19.70
C SER A 142 2.07 3.97 19.52
N ARG A 143 1.45 3.42 20.57
CA ARG A 143 0.70 2.16 20.48
C ARG A 143 -0.54 2.29 19.60
N ALA A 144 -1.30 3.39 19.75
CA ALA A 144 -2.49 3.66 18.95
C ALA A 144 -2.15 3.80 17.46
N ALA A 145 -1.02 4.44 17.11
CA ALA A 145 -0.56 4.54 15.73
C ALA A 145 -0.22 3.16 15.12
N MET A 146 0.39 2.25 15.89
CA MET A 146 0.62 0.87 15.46
C MET A 146 -0.69 0.09 15.28
N ALA A 147 -1.62 0.21 16.24
CA ALA A 147 -2.95 -0.38 16.14
C ALA A 147 -3.72 0.13 14.92
N PHE A 148 -3.62 1.42 14.64
CA PHE A 148 -4.23 2.04 13.46
C PHE A 148 -3.72 1.39 12.17
N VAL A 149 -2.40 1.27 11.98
CA VAL A 149 -1.85 0.64 10.76
C VAL A 149 -2.24 -0.85 10.67
N ALA A 150 -2.20 -1.58 11.79
CA ALA A 150 -2.62 -2.99 11.82
C ALA A 150 -4.11 -3.14 11.47
N ALA A 151 -4.96 -2.28 12.01
CA ALA A 151 -6.39 -2.27 11.72
C ALA A 151 -6.66 -1.94 10.24
N GLN A 152 -5.92 -1.01 9.64
CA GLN A 152 -6.05 -0.69 8.22
C GLN A 152 -5.71 -1.89 7.34
N ALA A 153 -4.68 -2.67 7.68
CA ALA A 153 -4.37 -3.91 6.98
C ALA A 153 -5.50 -4.94 7.11
N VAL A 154 -5.95 -5.21 8.34
CA VAL A 154 -7.01 -6.19 8.61
C VAL A 154 -8.32 -5.81 7.91
N LEU A 155 -8.74 -4.56 8.01
CA LEU A 155 -9.95 -4.08 7.34
C LEU A 155 -9.82 -4.13 5.82
N SER A 156 -8.66 -3.79 5.27
CA SER A 156 -8.44 -3.83 3.81
C SER A 156 -8.63 -5.24 3.25
N TYR A 157 -8.03 -6.26 3.88
CA TYR A 157 -8.24 -7.64 3.44
C TYR A 157 -9.66 -8.12 3.72
N ALA A 158 -10.20 -7.88 4.92
CA ALA A 158 -11.52 -8.39 5.29
C ALA A 158 -12.65 -7.82 4.41
N ILE A 159 -12.63 -6.51 4.15
CA ILE A 159 -13.65 -5.86 3.32
C ILE A 159 -13.48 -6.29 1.86
N ALA A 160 -12.26 -6.40 1.36
CA ALA A 160 -12.00 -6.90 0.02
C ALA A 160 -12.49 -8.35 -0.14
N GLY A 161 -12.21 -9.23 0.82
CA GLY A 161 -12.63 -10.62 0.80
C GLY A 161 -14.14 -10.77 0.87
N LEU A 162 -14.79 -10.03 1.77
CA LEU A 162 -16.25 -10.04 1.90
C LEU A 162 -16.93 -9.51 0.62
N SER A 163 -16.43 -8.41 0.06
CA SER A 163 -16.95 -7.86 -1.20
C SER A 163 -16.84 -8.88 -2.34
N LYS A 164 -15.73 -9.62 -2.44
CA LYS A 164 -15.56 -10.70 -3.42
C LYS A 164 -16.47 -11.90 -3.13
N ALA A 165 -16.64 -12.28 -1.86
CA ALA A 165 -17.55 -13.35 -1.47
C ALA A 165 -19.01 -13.04 -1.84
N MET A 166 -19.39 -11.76 -1.85
CA MET A 166 -20.74 -11.30 -2.21
C MET A 166 -20.96 -11.10 -3.71
N SER A 167 -19.90 -11.08 -4.53
CA SER A 167 -20.00 -10.88 -5.99
C SER A 167 -20.13 -12.22 -6.72
N ASP A 168 -21.12 -12.34 -7.59
CA ASP A 168 -21.34 -13.53 -8.42
C ASP A 168 -20.14 -13.78 -9.33
N GLU A 169 -19.57 -12.71 -9.90
CA GLU A 169 -18.43 -12.75 -10.82
C GLU A 169 -17.14 -13.23 -10.13
N TRP A 170 -16.96 -12.92 -8.85
CA TRP A 170 -15.85 -13.47 -8.08
C TRP A 170 -16.10 -14.93 -7.71
N ARG A 171 -17.33 -15.31 -7.38
CA ARG A 171 -17.66 -16.70 -7.00
C ARG A 171 -17.60 -17.68 -8.16
N ASP A 172 -17.92 -17.24 -9.38
CA ASP A 172 -17.80 -18.06 -10.59
C ASP A 172 -16.42 -17.95 -11.28
N GLY A 173 -15.60 -16.97 -10.88
CA GLY A 173 -14.23 -16.76 -11.36
C GLY A 173 -14.12 -15.85 -12.59
N THR A 174 -15.24 -15.34 -13.13
CA THR A 174 -15.23 -14.41 -14.26
C THR A 174 -14.54 -13.09 -13.94
N ALA A 175 -14.60 -12.61 -12.69
CA ALA A 175 -13.90 -11.40 -12.26
C ALA A 175 -12.37 -11.53 -12.41
N VAL A 176 -11.80 -12.68 -12.01
CA VAL A 176 -10.37 -12.96 -12.14
C VAL A 176 -9.96 -12.97 -13.61
N LEU A 177 -10.78 -13.58 -14.47
CA LEU A 177 -10.56 -13.57 -15.91
C LEU A 177 -10.60 -12.15 -16.49
N GLY A 178 -11.59 -11.36 -16.07
CA GLY A 178 -11.76 -9.95 -16.46
C GLY A 178 -10.57 -9.07 -16.10
N VAL A 179 -9.99 -9.26 -14.90
CA VAL A 179 -8.75 -8.58 -14.48
C VAL A 179 -7.62 -8.83 -15.47
N PHE A 180 -7.39 -10.10 -15.82
CA PHE A 180 -6.32 -10.48 -16.75
C PHE A 180 -6.61 -10.12 -18.22
N ALA A 181 -7.85 -9.78 -18.56
CA ALA A 181 -8.25 -9.31 -19.87
C ALA A 181 -7.98 -7.80 -20.10
N THR A 182 -7.65 -7.04 -19.05
CA THR A 182 -7.44 -5.58 -19.17
C THR A 182 -6.11 -5.21 -19.83
N ASN A 183 -6.05 -4.07 -20.52
CA ASN A 183 -4.81 -3.56 -21.11
C ASN A 183 -3.84 -2.96 -20.07
N ASN A 184 -4.36 -2.46 -18.94
CA ASN A 184 -3.53 -1.78 -17.94
C ASN A 184 -2.90 -2.74 -16.93
N TRP A 185 -3.60 -3.81 -16.56
CA TRP A 185 -3.19 -4.72 -15.49
C TRP A 185 -3.22 -6.20 -15.90
N GLY A 186 -3.62 -6.48 -17.14
CA GLY A 186 -3.78 -7.84 -17.62
C GLY A 186 -2.53 -8.44 -18.24
N ASN A 187 -2.57 -9.75 -18.44
CA ASN A 187 -1.50 -10.51 -19.07
C ASN A 187 -2.12 -11.52 -20.03
N GLY A 188 -1.95 -11.30 -21.33
CA GLY A 188 -2.60 -12.12 -22.36
C GLY A 188 -2.23 -13.61 -22.30
N ARG A 189 -1.06 -13.98 -21.76
CA ARG A 189 -0.69 -15.39 -21.57
C ARG A 189 -1.46 -16.01 -20.40
N VAL A 190 -1.54 -15.29 -19.27
CA VAL A 190 -2.30 -15.72 -18.09
C VAL A 190 -3.79 -15.77 -18.40
N PHE A 191 -4.33 -14.76 -19.08
CA PHE A 191 -5.71 -14.74 -19.56
C PHE A 191 -6.05 -16.00 -20.36
N ARG A 192 -5.29 -16.32 -21.42
CA ARG A 192 -5.54 -17.51 -22.24
C ARG A 192 -5.42 -18.83 -21.46
N PHE A 193 -4.58 -18.87 -20.44
CA PHE A 193 -4.45 -20.04 -19.58
C PHE A 193 -5.67 -20.20 -18.66
N LEU A 194 -6.10 -19.12 -18.01
CA LEU A 194 -7.27 -19.11 -17.13
C LEU A 194 -8.58 -19.36 -17.89
N ASP A 195 -8.70 -18.80 -19.09
CA ASP A 195 -9.83 -19.03 -20.01
C ASP A 195 -9.95 -20.52 -20.41
N ARG A 196 -8.80 -21.18 -20.64
CA ARG A 196 -8.76 -22.61 -20.96
C ARG A 196 -9.15 -23.51 -19.78
N TYR A 197 -8.91 -23.08 -18.55
CA TYR A 197 -9.12 -23.89 -17.34
C TYR A 197 -10.07 -23.19 -16.35
N PRO A 198 -11.37 -23.04 -16.66
CA PRO A 198 -12.31 -22.25 -15.86
C PRO A 198 -12.46 -22.76 -14.42
N ARG A 199 -12.40 -24.08 -14.20
CA ARG A 199 -12.42 -24.65 -12.84
C ARG A 199 -11.22 -24.22 -12.00
N LEU A 200 -10.03 -24.13 -12.61
CA LEU A 200 -8.83 -23.67 -11.93
C LEU A 200 -8.94 -22.18 -11.59
N THR A 201 -9.48 -21.37 -12.52
CA THR A 201 -9.76 -19.95 -12.31
C THR A 201 -10.72 -19.74 -11.15
N GLN A 202 -11.80 -20.53 -11.09
CA GLN A 202 -12.77 -20.49 -10.00
C GLN A 202 -12.15 -20.90 -8.65
N VAL A 203 -11.36 -21.99 -8.61
CA VAL A 203 -10.65 -22.41 -7.38
C VAL A 203 -9.66 -21.34 -6.91
N GLY A 204 -8.92 -20.73 -7.84
CA GLY A 204 -8.02 -19.61 -7.53
C GLY A 204 -8.77 -18.41 -6.96
N SER A 205 -9.93 -18.08 -7.54
CA SER A 205 -10.81 -17.02 -7.05
C SER A 205 -11.27 -17.26 -5.61
N TRP A 206 -11.77 -18.46 -5.32
CA TRP A 206 -12.14 -18.85 -3.95
C TRP A 206 -10.95 -18.91 -3.00
N GLY A 207 -9.76 -19.25 -3.47
CA GLY A 207 -8.53 -19.17 -2.70
C GLY A 207 -8.24 -17.74 -2.22
N VAL A 208 -8.39 -16.76 -3.11
CA VAL A 208 -8.25 -15.33 -2.76
C VAL A 208 -9.33 -14.92 -1.76
N ILE A 209 -10.60 -15.24 -2.01
CA ILE A 209 -11.72 -14.94 -1.11
C ILE A 209 -11.45 -15.51 0.29
N ALA A 210 -11.10 -16.80 0.38
CA ALA A 210 -10.87 -17.48 1.65
C ALA A 210 -9.69 -16.86 2.41
N PHE A 211 -8.59 -16.58 1.74
CA PHE A 211 -7.43 -15.91 2.33
C PHE A 211 -7.80 -14.53 2.89
N GLU A 212 -8.43 -13.68 2.09
CA GLU A 212 -8.76 -12.31 2.47
C GLU A 212 -9.77 -12.28 3.63
N CYS A 213 -10.79 -13.15 3.60
CA CYS A 213 -11.76 -13.32 4.69
C CYS A 213 -11.13 -13.90 5.97
N ALA A 214 -10.13 -14.77 5.85
CA ALA A 214 -9.42 -15.34 6.98
C ALA A 214 -8.37 -14.39 7.59
N PHE A 215 -7.98 -13.33 6.88
CA PHE A 215 -6.91 -12.43 7.32
C PHE A 215 -7.10 -11.84 8.74
N PRO A 216 -8.31 -11.48 9.23
CA PRO A 216 -8.50 -11.02 10.61
C PRO A 216 -7.99 -11.98 11.69
N LEU A 217 -7.91 -13.28 11.37
CA LEU A 217 -7.36 -14.29 12.27
C LEU A 217 -5.88 -14.05 12.61
N VAL A 218 -5.16 -13.25 11.81
CA VAL A 218 -3.76 -12.85 12.06
C VAL A 218 -3.56 -12.19 13.43
N LEU A 219 -4.59 -11.56 14.00
CA LEU A 219 -4.51 -10.94 15.33
C LEU A 219 -4.92 -11.89 16.45
N LEU A 220 -5.79 -12.87 16.16
CA LEU A 220 -6.57 -13.61 17.16
C LEU A 220 -6.18 -15.09 17.31
N ARG A 221 -5.32 -15.61 16.44
CA ARG A 221 -4.95 -17.03 16.40
C ARG A 221 -3.46 -17.22 16.68
N PRO A 222 -2.98 -18.46 16.93
CA PRO A 222 -1.58 -18.70 17.25
C PRO A 222 -0.63 -18.10 16.20
N ILE A 223 0.55 -17.69 16.66
CA ILE A 223 1.52 -16.96 15.86
C ILE A 223 1.91 -17.70 14.57
N GLU A 224 1.89 -19.03 14.56
CA GLU A 224 2.16 -19.86 13.39
C GLU A 224 1.15 -19.59 12.26
N LEU A 225 -0.14 -19.51 12.62
CA LEU A 225 -1.19 -19.17 11.65
C LEU A 225 -1.05 -17.72 11.19
N SER A 226 -0.73 -16.80 12.10
CA SER A 226 -0.49 -15.40 11.75
C SER A 226 0.66 -15.24 10.76
N VAL A 227 1.81 -15.88 11.01
CA VAL A 227 2.95 -15.89 10.08
C VAL A 227 2.58 -16.55 8.75
N GLY A 228 1.78 -17.62 8.77
CA GLY A 228 1.27 -18.26 7.56
C GLY A 228 0.42 -17.30 6.70
N LEU A 229 -0.53 -16.60 7.31
CA LEU A 229 -1.39 -15.62 6.63
C LEU A 229 -0.59 -14.43 6.09
N LEU A 230 0.36 -13.90 6.86
CA LEU A 230 1.22 -12.82 6.40
C LEU A 230 2.11 -13.28 5.23
N SER A 231 2.66 -14.49 5.29
CA SER A 231 3.45 -15.07 4.21
C SER A 231 2.63 -15.24 2.94
N LEU A 232 1.39 -15.74 3.06
CA LEU A 232 0.45 -15.84 1.95
C LEU A 232 0.12 -14.46 1.37
N GLY A 233 -0.01 -13.43 2.22
CA GLY A 233 -0.17 -12.06 1.77
C GLY A 233 1.03 -11.49 1.01
N VAL A 234 2.27 -11.80 1.43
CA VAL A 234 3.47 -11.46 0.63
C VAL A 234 3.42 -12.15 -0.74
N LEU A 235 3.14 -13.46 -0.77
CA LEU A 235 3.06 -14.22 -2.01
C LEU A 235 1.97 -13.69 -2.95
N PHE A 236 0.83 -13.30 -2.40
CA PHE A 236 -0.25 -12.65 -3.14
C PHE A 236 0.21 -11.35 -3.80
N HIS A 237 0.92 -10.49 -3.08
CA HIS A 237 1.43 -9.23 -3.66
C HIS A 237 2.59 -9.44 -4.63
N VAL A 238 3.43 -10.46 -4.43
CA VAL A 238 4.43 -10.89 -5.41
C VAL A 238 3.76 -11.34 -6.71
N PHE A 239 2.69 -12.14 -6.61
CA PHE A 239 1.91 -12.58 -7.77
C PHE A 239 1.31 -11.37 -8.51
N ASN A 240 0.69 -10.44 -7.79
CA ASN A 240 0.11 -9.23 -8.38
C ASN A 240 1.18 -8.36 -9.06
N ALA A 241 2.36 -8.19 -8.45
CA ALA A 241 3.45 -7.46 -9.08
C ALA A 241 3.96 -8.16 -10.35
N ALA A 242 4.19 -9.47 -10.29
CA ALA A 242 4.76 -10.24 -11.40
C ALA A 242 3.83 -10.38 -12.60
N PHE A 243 2.53 -10.58 -12.36
CA PHE A 243 1.58 -10.89 -13.43
C PHE A 243 0.66 -9.72 -13.80
N MET A 244 0.47 -8.75 -12.90
CA MET A 244 -0.40 -7.60 -13.12
C MET A 244 0.33 -6.27 -13.17
N GLY A 245 1.65 -6.22 -12.92
CA GLY A 245 2.41 -4.96 -12.91
C GLY A 245 2.08 -4.05 -11.73
N LEU A 246 1.44 -4.58 -10.68
CA LEU A 246 1.07 -3.87 -9.46
C LEU A 246 2.26 -3.73 -8.49
N ASN A 247 3.36 -3.14 -8.95
CA ASN A 247 4.64 -3.11 -8.23
C ASN A 247 4.57 -2.47 -6.84
N GLY A 248 3.76 -1.43 -6.66
CA GLY A 248 3.68 -0.73 -5.36
C GLY A 248 3.04 -1.58 -4.26
N PHE A 249 2.14 -2.49 -4.61
CA PHE A 249 1.48 -3.40 -3.66
C PHE A 249 2.48 -4.32 -2.97
N LEU A 250 3.57 -4.71 -3.67
CA LEU A 250 4.64 -5.54 -3.14
C LEU A 250 5.29 -4.96 -1.87
N LEU A 251 5.28 -3.64 -1.71
CA LEU A 251 5.90 -2.97 -0.58
C LEU A 251 4.87 -2.34 0.36
N ALA A 252 3.84 -1.70 -0.18
CA ALA A 252 2.88 -0.93 0.62
C ALA A 252 2.10 -1.81 1.62
N PHE A 253 1.62 -2.98 1.20
CA PHE A 253 0.88 -3.88 2.08
C PHE A 253 1.78 -4.62 3.06
N PRO A 254 2.90 -5.25 2.64
CA PRO A 254 3.84 -5.86 3.59
C PRO A 254 4.43 -4.86 4.60
N ALA A 255 4.52 -3.57 4.27
CA ALA A 255 4.90 -2.53 5.22
C ALA A 255 3.94 -2.39 6.41
N THR A 256 2.74 -2.96 6.36
CA THR A 256 1.81 -3.00 7.52
C THR A 256 2.10 -4.16 8.47
N TYR A 257 2.79 -5.22 8.01
CA TYR A 257 2.90 -6.49 8.74
C TYR A 257 3.69 -6.40 10.04
N PRO A 258 4.74 -5.57 10.17
CA PRO A 258 5.38 -5.36 11.47
C PRO A 258 4.42 -4.76 12.50
N ALA A 259 3.50 -3.89 12.10
CA ALA A 259 2.47 -3.37 13.00
C ALA A 259 1.46 -4.46 13.39
N VAL A 260 1.05 -5.30 12.43
CA VAL A 260 0.17 -6.45 12.70
C VAL A 260 0.80 -7.41 13.71
N LEU A 261 2.08 -7.78 13.54
CA LEU A 261 2.80 -8.65 14.47
C LEU A 261 3.05 -7.99 15.83
N TYR A 262 3.27 -6.68 15.87
CA TYR A 262 3.39 -5.92 17.12
C TYR A 262 2.07 -5.94 17.91
N VAL A 263 0.95 -5.73 17.24
CA VAL A 263 -0.39 -5.70 17.84
C VAL A 263 -0.88 -7.11 18.18
N HIS A 264 -0.52 -8.12 17.40
CA HIS A 264 -0.83 -9.53 17.69
C HIS A 264 -0.31 -9.94 19.09
N GLN A 265 0.87 -9.44 19.50
CA GLN A 265 1.42 -9.71 20.83
C GLN A 265 0.52 -9.24 21.98
N TRP A 266 -0.40 -8.29 21.74
CA TRP A 266 -1.36 -7.83 22.76
C TRP A 266 -2.43 -8.88 23.07
N PHE A 267 -2.69 -9.77 22.11
CA PHE A 267 -3.68 -10.85 22.21
C PHE A 267 -3.04 -12.22 22.43
N GLY A 268 -1.70 -12.33 22.39
CA GLY A 268 -0.97 -13.59 22.54
C GLY A 268 -1.16 -14.31 23.87
N GLY A 269 -1.68 -13.63 24.91
CA GLY A 269 -2.08 -14.25 26.18
C GLY A 269 -3.52 -14.75 26.23
N LEU A 270 -4.31 -14.54 25.17
CA LEU A 270 -5.75 -14.90 25.10
C LEU A 270 -6.02 -16.19 24.31
N VAL A 271 -4.98 -16.80 23.75
CA VAL A 271 -5.07 -18.03 22.96
C VAL A 271 -4.23 -19.09 23.66
N PRO A 272 -4.85 -20.16 24.20
CA PRO A 272 -4.12 -21.25 24.85
C PRO A 272 -3.21 -22.02 23.88
#